data_AF-A0A1B0G3S1-F1
#
_entry.id   AF-A0A1B0G3S1-F1
#
_cell.length_a   1.000
_cell.length_b   1.000
_cell.length_c   1.000
_cell.angle_alpha   90.00
_cell.angle_beta   90.00
_cell.angle_gamma   90.00
#
_symmetry.space_group_name_H-M   'P 1'
#
loop_
_entity.id
_entity.type
_entity.pdbx_description
1 polymer ?
#
loop_
_entity_poly.entity_id
_entity_poly.type
_entity_poly.pdbx_seq_one_letter_code
_entity_poly.pdbx_strand_id
1 'polypeptide(L)'
;MATQARHQEGLAEYMWITENTPQSPMAPMRCVDIQYRDIEFDGPSTSAEAAQRQRQATLPPVLPSPPPSALPSPPPPALPANTKTLREMLSTKDRIVRICFDDVFTNSTTSYSREKDMMVGCDFNRKHKATEPHQNVVAFAARTLFTPFNIVLNAYPRTSDTGGLENLLEENIKAAEDMGLNVKAIVCDRYPENRIILRDKFDSGAYQRKRADGTISSLYSLHDYPHFITSILDEYRRYWVYADLERTVGAALKLLAVSEQYSGREFEGGNSK
;
A
#
# COMPACT_ATOMS: atom_id res chain seq x y z
N MET A 1 29.06 -22.38 0.02
CA MET A 1 27.66 -22.30 0.50
C MET A 1 26.90 -21.45 -0.49
N ALA A 2 26.08 -22.08 -1.34
CA ALA A 2 25.32 -21.38 -2.37
C ALA A 2 23.94 -21.02 -1.81
N THR A 3 23.67 -19.72 -1.69
CA THR A 3 22.36 -19.19 -1.26
C THR A 3 21.42 -19.28 -2.45
N GLN A 4 20.48 -20.24 -2.41
CA GLN A 4 19.46 -20.41 -3.43
C GLN A 4 18.39 -19.32 -3.24
N ALA A 5 18.45 -18.25 -4.05
CA ALA A 5 17.39 -17.26 -4.11
C ALA A 5 16.15 -17.91 -4.73
N ARG A 6 15.10 -18.12 -3.93
CA ARG A 6 13.76 -18.46 -4.46
C ARG A 6 13.20 -17.19 -5.08
N HIS A 7 13.02 -17.22 -6.40
CA HIS A 7 12.22 -16.26 -7.13
C HIS A 7 10.76 -16.49 -6.69
N GLN A 8 10.20 -15.61 -5.85
CA GLN A 8 8.76 -15.55 -5.66
C GLN A 8 8.19 -14.92 -6.93
N GLU A 9 7.44 -15.70 -7.71
CA GLU A 9 6.58 -15.14 -8.75
C GLU A 9 5.57 -14.23 -8.04
N GLY A 10 5.77 -12.91 -8.17
CA GLY A 10 4.80 -11.94 -7.72
C GLY A 10 3.46 -12.24 -8.37
N LEU A 11 2.40 -12.31 -7.56
CA LEU A 11 1.01 -12.40 -8.02
C LEU A 11 0.61 -11.09 -8.72
N ALA A 12 1.20 -10.81 -9.89
CA ALA A 12 0.70 -9.80 -10.80
C ALA A 12 -0.49 -10.42 -11.55
N GLU A 13 -1.63 -10.57 -10.88
CA GLU A 13 -2.90 -10.82 -11.57
C GLU A 13 -3.15 -9.61 -12.49
N TYR A 14 -3.00 -9.83 -13.79
CA TYR A 14 -3.17 -8.80 -14.83
C TYR A 14 -4.53 -8.12 -14.69
N MET A 15 -4.52 -6.82 -14.37
CA MET A 15 -5.70 -5.97 -14.38
C MET A 15 -6.03 -5.58 -15.83
N TRP A 16 -7.11 -6.13 -16.38
CA TRP A 16 -7.59 -5.78 -17.72
C TRP A 16 -8.59 -4.63 -17.64
N ILE A 17 -8.31 -3.51 -18.34
CA ILE A 17 -9.28 -2.43 -18.52
C ILE A 17 -10.02 -2.69 -19.83
N THR A 18 -11.30 -3.09 -19.76
CA THR A 18 -12.15 -3.19 -20.94
C THR A 18 -12.74 -1.82 -21.28
N GLU A 19 -12.20 -1.17 -22.31
CA GLU A 19 -12.80 0.04 -22.90
C GLU A 19 -14.11 -0.33 -23.60
N ASN A 20 -15.26 0.01 -23.01
CA ASN A 20 -16.55 -0.02 -23.72
C ASN A 20 -17.54 1.02 -23.19
N THR A 21 -17.08 2.25 -22.90
CA THR A 21 -18.03 3.35 -22.67
C THR A 21 -17.44 4.71 -23.01
N PRO A 22 -18.10 5.53 -23.86
CA PRO A 22 -17.64 6.88 -24.16
C PRO A 22 -17.65 7.74 -22.88
N GLN A 23 -16.48 8.29 -22.54
CA GLN A 23 -16.29 9.13 -21.36
C GLN A 23 -16.85 10.54 -21.60
N SER A 24 -17.78 10.96 -20.74
CA SER A 24 -18.21 12.36 -20.62
C SER A 24 -17.14 13.17 -19.86
N PRO A 25 -16.75 14.37 -20.33
CA PRO A 25 -15.62 15.13 -19.79
C PRO A 25 -15.81 15.71 -18.38
N MET A 26 -16.95 15.45 -17.71
CA MET A 26 -17.31 16.02 -16.40
C MET A 26 -17.78 14.97 -15.38
N ALA A 27 -17.64 13.68 -15.66
CA ALA A 27 -18.04 12.65 -14.69
C ALA A 27 -17.05 12.62 -13.51
N PRO A 28 -17.51 12.59 -12.25
CA PRO A 28 -16.63 12.38 -11.10
C PRO A 28 -15.87 11.06 -11.29
N MET A 29 -14.57 11.11 -10.95
CA MET A 29 -13.65 9.98 -11.04
C MET A 29 -14.28 8.78 -10.32
N ARG A 30 -14.72 7.76 -11.06
CA ARG A 30 -15.19 6.51 -10.45
C ARG A 30 -13.96 5.85 -9.82
N CYS A 31 -13.99 5.65 -8.50
CA CYS A 31 -13.06 4.73 -7.86
C CYS A 31 -13.13 3.40 -8.62
N VAL A 32 -12.00 2.90 -9.07
CA VAL A 32 -11.89 1.53 -9.53
C VAL A 32 -11.98 0.69 -8.25
N ASP A 33 -13.16 0.12 -7.98
CA ASP A 33 -13.28 -0.90 -6.95
C ASP A 33 -12.36 -2.04 -7.39
N ILE A 34 -11.27 -2.25 -6.63
CA ILE A 34 -10.46 -3.46 -6.74
C ILE A 34 -11.34 -4.58 -6.19
N GLN A 35 -12.16 -5.16 -7.07
CA GLN A 35 -12.87 -6.38 -6.77
C GLN A 35 -11.84 -7.50 -6.75
N TYR A 36 -11.39 -7.87 -5.55
CA TYR A 36 -10.93 -9.24 -5.33
C TYR A 36 -12.10 -10.12 -5.78
N ARG A 37 -11.86 -11.07 -6.70
CA ARG A 37 -12.89 -12.06 -7.05
C ARG A 37 -13.45 -12.61 -5.74
N ASP A 38 -14.77 -12.70 -5.64
CA ASP A 38 -15.44 -13.36 -4.51
C ASP A 38 -14.87 -14.78 -4.42
N ILE A 39 -13.90 -14.95 -3.52
CA ILE A 39 -13.36 -16.26 -3.19
C ILE A 39 -14.49 -16.91 -2.40
N GLU A 40 -15.14 -17.92 -2.96
CA GLU A 40 -16.17 -18.68 -2.27
C GLU A 40 -15.62 -19.11 -0.90
N PHE A 41 -16.16 -18.49 0.14
CA PHE A 41 -15.77 -18.72 1.51
C PHE A 41 -16.45 -20.00 1.98
N ASP A 42 -15.73 -21.13 1.94
CA ASP A 42 -16.18 -22.48 2.31
C ASP A 42 -16.54 -22.66 3.82
N GLY A 43 -16.64 -21.56 4.58
CA GLY A 43 -16.89 -21.58 6.02
C GLY A 43 -15.66 -21.93 6.84
N PRO A 44 -15.71 -21.75 8.18
CA PRO A 44 -14.61 -22.08 9.07
C PRO A 44 -14.40 -23.60 9.12
N SER A 45 -13.39 -24.08 8.41
CA SER A 45 -12.92 -25.48 8.52
C SER A 45 -11.74 -25.53 9.49
N THR A 46 -11.82 -26.39 10.51
CA THR A 46 -10.68 -26.59 11.41
C THR A 46 -9.58 -27.38 10.69
N SER A 47 -8.31 -27.06 10.96
CA SER A 47 -7.16 -27.73 10.33
C SER A 47 -7.17 -29.26 10.50
N ALA A 48 -7.77 -29.75 11.59
CA ALA A 48 -7.98 -31.18 11.84
C ALA A 48 -8.97 -31.81 10.85
N GLU A 49 -10.06 -31.11 10.52
CA GLU A 49 -11.07 -31.56 9.56
C GLU A 49 -10.51 -31.57 8.13
N ALA A 50 -9.74 -30.55 7.76
CA ALA A 50 -9.05 -30.49 6.47
C ALA A 50 -8.04 -31.63 6.31
N ALA A 51 -7.20 -31.88 7.33
CA ALA A 51 -6.26 -32.99 7.34
C ALA A 51 -6.96 -34.36 7.34
N GLN A 52 -8.10 -34.49 8.02
CA GLN A 52 -8.90 -35.71 8.03
C GLN A 52 -9.56 -35.98 6.67
N ARG A 53 -10.09 -34.95 5.99
CA ARG A 53 -10.61 -35.09 4.61
C ARG A 53 -9.50 -35.48 3.64
N GLN A 54 -8.30 -34.92 3.79
CA GLN A 54 -7.13 -35.30 2.98
C GLN A 54 -6.75 -36.76 3.23
N ARG A 55 -6.74 -37.22 4.49
CA ARG A 55 -6.52 -38.64 4.83
C ARG A 55 -7.62 -39.56 4.28
N GLN A 56 -8.88 -39.15 4.31
CA GLN A 56 -10.00 -39.92 3.75
C GLN A 56 -9.98 -39.95 2.21
N ALA A 57 -9.49 -38.89 1.56
CA ALA A 57 -9.21 -38.87 0.14
C ALA A 57 -7.97 -39.69 -0.25
N THR A 58 -7.14 -40.09 0.73
CA THR A 58 -6.00 -40.98 0.56
C THR A 58 -6.34 -42.45 0.87
N LEU A 59 -7.59 -42.88 0.64
CA LEU A 59 -7.83 -44.30 0.43
C LEU A 59 -7.19 -44.68 -0.91
N PRO A 60 -6.41 -45.78 -0.99
CA PRO A 60 -5.75 -46.16 -2.22
C PRO A 60 -6.82 -46.33 -3.31
N PRO A 61 -6.72 -45.59 -4.43
CA PRO A 61 -7.59 -45.86 -5.55
C PRO A 61 -7.33 -47.31 -5.96
N VAL A 62 -8.40 -48.08 -6.16
CA VAL A 62 -8.34 -49.31 -6.94
C VAL A 62 -7.58 -48.95 -8.22
N LEU A 63 -6.36 -49.48 -8.37
CA LEU A 63 -5.45 -49.18 -9.46
C LEU A 63 -6.21 -49.28 -10.79
N PRO A 64 -6.52 -48.16 -11.46
CA PRO A 64 -6.90 -48.21 -12.85
C PRO A 64 -5.64 -48.56 -13.62
N SER A 65 -5.77 -49.49 -14.56
CA SER A 65 -4.75 -49.82 -15.57
C SER A 65 -4.04 -48.56 -16.08
N PRO A 66 -2.72 -48.63 -16.35
CA PRO A 66 -1.92 -47.48 -16.74
C PRO A 66 -2.58 -46.73 -17.90
N PRO A 67 -2.80 -45.41 -17.78
CA PRO A 67 -3.40 -44.64 -18.85
C PRO A 67 -2.49 -44.71 -20.10
N PRO A 68 -3.07 -44.82 -21.30
CA PRO A 68 -2.32 -44.72 -22.54
C PRO A 68 -1.57 -43.39 -22.56
N SER A 69 -0.31 -43.46 -22.98
CA SER A 69 0.68 -42.39 -23.15
C SER A 69 0.12 -40.97 -23.09
N ALA A 70 0.64 -40.19 -22.13
CA ALA A 70 0.36 -38.78 -21.92
C ALA A 70 0.22 -38.03 -23.27
N LEU A 71 -1.00 -37.54 -23.53
CA LEU A 71 -1.25 -36.62 -24.63
C LEU A 71 -0.33 -35.40 -24.48
N PRO A 72 0.31 -34.92 -25.57
CA PRO A 72 1.13 -33.72 -25.53
C PRO A 72 0.32 -32.56 -24.98
N SER A 73 0.90 -31.84 -24.01
CA SER A 73 0.33 -30.62 -23.45
C SER A 73 -0.10 -29.68 -24.59
N PRO A 74 -1.33 -29.15 -24.58
CA PRO A 74 -1.77 -28.24 -25.62
C PRO A 74 -0.79 -27.05 -25.71
N PRO A 75 -0.42 -26.62 -26.93
CA PRO A 75 0.46 -25.47 -27.10
C PRO A 75 -0.12 -24.26 -26.36
N PRO A 76 0.73 -23.45 -25.70
CA PRO A 76 0.25 -22.26 -24.99
C PRO A 76 -0.61 -21.41 -25.93
N PRO A 77 -1.75 -20.88 -25.45
CA PRO A 77 -2.66 -20.11 -26.28
C PRO A 77 -1.89 -18.98 -26.95
N ALA A 78 -1.92 -18.95 -28.28
CA ALA A 78 -1.27 -17.90 -29.05
C ALA A 78 -1.79 -16.55 -28.56
N LEU A 79 -0.88 -15.68 -28.11
CA LEU A 79 -1.22 -14.33 -27.70
C LEU A 79 -2.00 -13.66 -28.84
N PRO A 80 -3.13 -13.00 -28.55
CA PRO A 80 -3.95 -12.38 -29.58
C PRO A 80 -3.09 -11.40 -30.38
N ALA A 81 -3.05 -11.56 -31.70
CA ALA A 81 -2.12 -10.91 -32.62
C ALA A 81 -2.26 -9.37 -32.72
N ASN A 82 -3.02 -8.74 -31.83
CA ASN A 82 -3.44 -7.35 -31.86
C ASN A 82 -3.33 -6.63 -30.50
N THR A 83 -2.48 -7.10 -29.59
CA THR A 83 -2.19 -6.35 -28.35
C THR A 83 -1.31 -5.14 -28.69
N LYS A 84 -1.95 -3.99 -28.98
CA LYS A 84 -1.24 -2.70 -29.00
C LYS A 84 -0.58 -2.50 -27.64
N THR A 85 0.71 -2.21 -27.64
CA THR A 85 1.42 -1.91 -26.40
C THR A 85 0.88 -0.61 -25.78
N LEU A 86 0.98 -0.43 -24.46
CA LEU A 86 0.63 0.86 -23.82
C LEU A 86 1.37 2.03 -24.46
N ARG A 87 2.60 1.78 -24.91
CA ARG A 87 3.39 2.71 -25.71
C ARG A 87 2.63 3.14 -26.97
N GLU A 88 1.99 2.26 -27.71
CA GLU A 88 1.24 2.63 -28.92
C GLU A 88 -0.09 3.32 -28.61
N MET A 89 -0.70 3.03 -27.47
CA MET A 89 -2.00 3.60 -27.08
C MET A 89 -1.90 5.02 -26.51
N LEU A 90 -0.81 5.33 -25.80
CA LEU A 90 -0.63 6.61 -25.13
C LEU A 90 0.15 7.61 -25.97
N SER A 91 -0.29 8.87 -25.96
CA SER A 91 0.48 9.98 -26.51
C SER A 91 1.80 10.16 -25.75
N THR A 92 2.81 10.77 -26.37
CA THR A 92 4.11 11.05 -25.70
C THR A 92 3.93 11.84 -24.40
N LYS A 93 2.92 12.72 -24.34
CA LYS A 93 2.60 13.52 -23.16
C LYS A 93 2.00 12.65 -22.04
N ASP A 94 1.10 11.74 -22.38
CA ASP A 94 0.40 10.88 -21.40
C ASP A 94 1.30 9.78 -20.83
N ARG A 95 2.40 9.47 -21.51
CA ARG A 95 3.44 8.58 -20.97
C ARG A 95 4.23 9.20 -19.83
N ILE A 96 4.16 10.51 -19.63
CA ILE A 96 4.86 11.18 -18.52
C ILE A 96 4.07 10.97 -17.24
N VAL A 97 4.60 10.13 -16.36
CA VAL A 97 3.90 9.67 -15.15
C VAL A 97 4.65 10.04 -13.87
N ARG A 98 3.90 10.08 -12.78
CA ARG A 98 4.39 9.93 -11.42
C ARG A 98 4.00 8.55 -10.90
N ILE A 99 4.86 7.94 -10.08
CA ILE A 99 4.48 6.76 -9.31
C ILE A 99 4.01 7.24 -7.95
N CYS A 100 2.79 6.87 -7.60
CA CYS A 100 2.24 7.03 -6.26
C CYS A 100 2.32 5.68 -5.55
N PHE A 101 2.68 5.66 -4.28
CA PHE A 101 2.47 4.48 -3.45
C PHE A 101 1.95 4.85 -2.08
N ASP A 102 1.13 3.96 -1.53
CA ASP A 102 0.44 4.16 -0.27
C ASP A 102 0.20 2.82 0.44
N ASP A 103 0.14 2.86 1.77
CA ASP A 103 -0.16 1.71 2.62
C ASP A 103 -1.67 1.59 2.82
N VAL A 104 -2.26 0.50 2.33
CA VAL A 104 -3.68 0.18 2.53
C VAL A 104 -3.81 -0.83 3.66
N PHE A 105 -4.48 -0.47 4.75
CA PHE A 105 -4.73 -1.39 5.87
C PHE A 105 -5.64 -2.54 5.43
N THR A 106 -5.26 -3.76 5.81
CA THR A 106 -6.11 -4.94 5.61
C THR A 106 -6.96 -5.21 6.84
N ASN A 107 -7.90 -6.14 6.74
CA ASN A 107 -8.66 -6.65 7.89
C ASN A 107 -7.85 -7.65 8.75
N SER A 108 -6.56 -7.87 8.45
CA SER A 108 -5.68 -8.83 9.12
C SER A 108 -6.23 -10.26 9.18
N THR A 109 -7.13 -10.61 8.26
CA THR A 109 -7.77 -11.93 8.20
C THR A 109 -6.97 -12.84 7.29
N THR A 110 -6.77 -14.09 7.73
CA THR A 110 -6.15 -15.13 6.92
C THR A 110 -7.24 -16.08 6.42
N SER A 111 -7.15 -16.47 5.15
CA SER A 111 -8.08 -17.41 4.53
C SER A 111 -7.30 -18.49 3.78
N TYR A 112 -7.83 -19.70 3.69
CA TYR A 112 -7.22 -20.76 2.90
C TYR A 112 -7.89 -20.82 1.53
N SER A 113 -7.12 -20.65 0.46
CA SER A 113 -7.59 -20.85 -0.91
C SER A 113 -7.36 -22.30 -1.31
N ARG A 114 -8.46 -23.05 -1.45
CA ARG A 114 -8.42 -24.46 -1.86
C ARG A 114 -7.97 -24.64 -3.30
N GLU A 115 -8.34 -23.72 -4.20
CA GLU A 115 -7.93 -23.76 -5.62
C GLU A 115 -6.42 -23.67 -5.78
N LYS A 116 -5.78 -22.80 -5.00
CA LYS A 116 -4.33 -22.55 -5.04
C LYS A 116 -3.54 -23.39 -4.02
N ASP A 117 -4.23 -24.19 -3.20
CA ASP A 117 -3.68 -24.91 -2.04
C ASP A 117 -2.74 -24.03 -1.19
N MET A 118 -3.16 -22.80 -0.89
CA MET A 118 -2.33 -21.83 -0.16
C MET A 118 -3.12 -21.00 0.85
N MET A 119 -2.44 -20.60 1.93
CA MET A 119 -2.94 -19.57 2.85
C MET A 119 -2.78 -18.19 2.21
N VAL A 120 -3.84 -17.41 2.19
CA VAL A 120 -3.93 -16.03 1.72
C VAL A 120 -4.07 -15.09 2.92
N GLY A 121 -3.49 -13.90 2.85
CA GLY A 121 -3.59 -12.90 3.92
C GLY A 121 -2.56 -13.05 5.04
N CYS A 122 -1.59 -13.95 4.92
CA CYS A 122 -0.44 -14.04 5.81
C CYS A 122 0.85 -14.39 5.06
N ASP A 123 1.98 -14.05 5.67
CA ASP A 123 3.30 -14.51 5.26
C ASP A 123 4.09 -14.97 6.49
N PHE A 124 5.21 -15.64 6.27
CA PHE A 124 6.16 -15.92 7.33
C PHE A 124 6.84 -14.64 7.77
N ASN A 125 7.03 -14.50 9.08
CA ASN A 125 7.85 -13.41 9.59
C ASN A 125 9.31 -13.54 9.14
N ARG A 126 10.10 -12.48 9.32
CA ARG A 126 11.52 -12.44 8.90
C ARG A 126 12.38 -13.57 9.46
N LYS A 127 11.99 -14.15 10.60
CA LYS A 127 12.71 -15.27 11.23
C LYS A 127 12.28 -16.63 10.67
N HIS A 128 11.26 -16.65 9.80
CA HIS A 128 10.56 -17.82 9.30
C HIS A 128 10.11 -18.78 10.41
N LYS A 129 9.76 -18.22 11.58
CA LYS A 129 9.37 -19.00 12.77
C LYS A 129 7.87 -19.10 12.96
N ALA A 130 7.13 -18.09 12.49
CA ALA A 130 5.69 -18.03 12.62
C ALA A 130 5.10 -17.34 11.38
N THR A 131 3.87 -17.70 11.05
CA THR A 131 3.04 -16.97 10.10
C THR A 131 2.45 -15.76 10.80
N GLU A 132 2.53 -14.60 10.16
CA GLU A 132 1.94 -13.35 10.61
C GLU A 132 0.92 -12.87 9.57
N PRO A 133 -0.26 -12.39 9.99
CA PRO A 133 -1.21 -11.80 9.06
C PRO A 133 -0.61 -10.55 8.41
N HIS A 134 -0.99 -10.30 7.17
CA HIS A 134 -0.66 -9.04 6.51
C HIS A 134 -1.38 -7.91 7.21
N GLN A 135 -0.65 -6.90 7.69
CA GLN A 135 -1.25 -5.75 8.38
C GLN A 135 -1.72 -4.70 7.38
N ASN A 136 -0.92 -4.52 6.33
CA ASN A 136 -1.11 -3.57 5.26
C ASN A 136 -0.68 -4.16 3.91
N VAL A 137 -1.07 -3.50 2.84
CA VAL A 137 -0.64 -3.76 1.46
C VAL A 137 -0.10 -2.43 0.92
N VAL A 138 1.15 -2.41 0.47
CA VAL A 138 1.66 -1.25 -0.28
C VAL A 138 1.22 -1.38 -1.72
N ALA A 139 0.37 -0.46 -2.16
CA ALA A 139 -0.06 -0.39 -3.55
C ALA A 139 0.78 0.65 -4.29
N PHE A 140 1.34 0.27 -5.44
CA PHE A 140 2.03 1.16 -6.36
C PHE A 140 1.13 1.43 -7.56
N ALA A 141 0.98 2.70 -7.94
CA ALA A 141 0.23 3.12 -9.10
C ALA A 141 0.99 4.15 -9.92
N ALA A 142 0.98 4.01 -11.24
CA ALA A 142 1.43 5.04 -12.17
C ALA A 142 0.25 5.95 -12.52
N ARG A 143 0.45 7.26 -12.36
CA ARG A 143 -0.51 8.29 -12.73
C ARG A 143 0.14 9.28 -13.68
N THR A 144 -0.45 9.49 -14.84
CA THR A 144 -0.02 10.56 -15.76
C THR A 144 -0.13 11.94 -15.10
N LEU A 145 0.80 12.82 -15.45
CA LEU A 145 0.80 14.21 -14.97
C LEU A 145 -0.17 15.11 -15.76
N PHE A 146 -0.62 14.67 -16.93
CA PHE A 146 -1.31 15.54 -17.88
C PHE A 146 -2.75 15.12 -18.20
N THR A 147 -3.09 13.87 -17.96
CA THR A 147 -4.42 13.31 -18.21
C THR A 147 -4.92 12.54 -16.99
N PRO A 148 -6.21 12.23 -16.87
CA PRO A 148 -6.75 11.46 -15.74
C PRO A 148 -6.61 9.96 -15.99
N PHE A 149 -5.40 9.48 -16.28
CA PHE A 149 -5.11 8.06 -16.47
C PHE A 149 -4.26 7.52 -15.31
N ASN A 150 -4.70 6.39 -14.76
CA ASN A 150 -4.06 5.72 -13.64
C ASN A 150 -3.98 4.22 -13.95
N ILE A 151 -2.86 3.60 -13.62
CA ILE A 151 -2.69 2.15 -13.66
C ILE A 151 -2.08 1.71 -12.34
N VAL A 152 -2.64 0.67 -11.72
CA VAL A 152 -1.99 -0.04 -10.62
C VAL A 152 -0.86 -0.86 -11.21
N LEU A 153 0.37 -0.62 -10.73
CA LEU A 153 1.55 -1.34 -11.18
C LEU A 153 1.65 -2.68 -10.45
N ASN A 154 1.74 -2.62 -9.12
CA ASN A 154 1.84 -3.80 -8.26
C ASN A 154 1.24 -3.50 -6.88
N ALA A 155 0.95 -4.55 -6.13
CA ALA A 155 0.54 -4.47 -4.74
C ALA A 155 1.31 -5.54 -3.94
N TYR A 156 1.95 -5.12 -2.84
CA TYR A 156 2.77 -6.01 -2.02
C TYR A 156 2.17 -6.11 -0.63
N PRO A 157 1.74 -7.30 -0.20
CA PRO A 157 1.34 -7.49 1.17
C PRO A 157 2.53 -7.31 2.11
N ARG A 158 2.28 -6.76 3.30
CA ARG A 158 3.30 -6.51 4.31
C ARG A 158 2.88 -7.08 5.64
N THR A 159 3.84 -7.76 6.26
CA THR A 159 3.79 -8.15 7.67
C THR A 159 4.38 -7.02 8.52
N SER A 160 4.69 -7.30 9.79
CA SER A 160 5.37 -6.36 10.68
C SER A 160 6.77 -5.95 10.20
N ASP A 161 7.36 -6.67 9.24
CA ASP A 161 8.65 -6.33 8.65
C ASP A 161 8.50 -5.24 7.58
N THR A 162 9.11 -4.08 7.84
CA THR A 162 9.01 -2.92 6.96
C THR A 162 10.13 -2.86 5.92
N GLY A 163 11.08 -3.81 5.94
CA GLY A 163 12.24 -3.83 5.05
C GLY A 163 11.90 -4.01 3.57
N GLY A 164 12.86 -3.65 2.70
CA GLY A 164 12.81 -3.97 1.26
C GLY A 164 11.95 -3.04 0.40
N LEU A 165 11.24 -2.07 0.98
CA LEU A 165 10.40 -1.14 0.21
C LEU A 165 11.20 -0.29 -0.80
N GLU A 166 12.50 -0.05 -0.56
CA GLU A 166 13.42 0.51 -1.57
C GLU A 166 13.50 -0.36 -2.83
N ASN A 167 13.64 -1.67 -2.67
CA ASN A 167 13.74 -2.60 -3.79
C ASN A 167 12.41 -2.67 -4.55
N LEU A 168 11.29 -2.65 -3.81
CA LEU A 168 9.95 -2.60 -4.41
C LEU A 168 9.75 -1.32 -5.23
N LEU A 169 10.22 -0.17 -4.74
CA LEU A 169 10.16 1.09 -5.48
C LEU A 169 10.95 1.00 -6.79
N GLU A 170 12.19 0.49 -6.77
CA GLU A 170 13.01 0.31 -7.98
C GLU A 170 12.38 -0.67 -8.97
N GLU A 171 11.81 -1.77 -8.47
CA GLU A 171 11.09 -2.76 -9.27
C GLU A 171 9.90 -2.11 -9.99
N ASN A 172 9.13 -1.28 -9.30
CA ASN A 172 7.97 -0.60 -9.88
C ASN A 172 8.35 0.52 -10.85
N ILE A 173 9.43 1.26 -10.57
CA ILE A 173 9.99 2.21 -11.54
C ILE A 173 10.37 1.48 -12.82
N LYS A 174 11.09 0.36 -12.69
CA LYS A 174 11.50 -0.45 -13.84
C LYS A 174 10.29 -1.02 -14.59
N ALA A 175 9.31 -1.58 -13.89
CA ALA A 175 8.09 -2.12 -14.50
C ALA A 175 7.33 -1.04 -15.29
N ALA A 176 7.21 0.17 -14.75
CA ALA A 176 6.60 1.31 -15.46
C ALA A 176 7.40 1.70 -16.72
N GLU A 177 8.72 1.74 -16.65
CA GLU A 177 9.59 2.01 -17.80
C GLU A 177 9.49 0.91 -18.88
N ASP A 178 9.43 -0.36 -18.48
CA ASP A 178 9.27 -1.51 -19.36
C ASP A 178 7.90 -1.47 -20.08
N MET A 179 6.86 -0.94 -19.42
CA MET A 179 5.56 -0.62 -20.04
C MET A 179 5.61 0.56 -21.04
N GLY A 180 6.74 1.26 -21.13
CA GLY A 180 6.92 2.44 -21.99
C GLY A 180 6.51 3.77 -21.36
N LEU A 181 6.34 3.81 -20.04
CA LEU A 181 6.07 5.04 -19.30
C LEU A 181 7.38 5.78 -18.98
N ASN A 182 7.30 7.10 -18.91
CA ASN A 182 8.40 8.00 -18.56
C ASN A 182 8.16 8.56 -17.16
N VAL A 183 8.70 7.86 -16.16
CA VAL A 183 8.57 8.25 -14.75
C VAL A 183 9.37 9.53 -14.51
N LYS A 184 8.74 10.54 -13.92
CA LYS A 184 9.37 11.83 -13.56
C LYS A 184 9.31 12.15 -12.08
N ALA A 185 8.34 11.58 -11.36
CA ALA A 185 8.17 11.87 -9.95
C ALA A 185 7.71 10.65 -9.17
N ILE A 186 8.05 10.64 -7.90
CA ILE A 186 7.54 9.69 -6.91
C ILE A 186 6.72 10.49 -5.91
N VAL A 187 5.54 9.98 -5.54
CA VAL A 187 4.67 10.55 -4.52
C VAL A 187 4.38 9.48 -3.50
N CYS A 188 4.55 9.80 -2.23
CA CYS A 188 4.06 9.00 -1.13
C CYS A 188 3.58 9.90 -0.01
N ASP A 189 2.95 9.29 0.97
CA ASP A 189 2.57 9.95 2.20
C ASP A 189 3.82 10.35 3.04
N ARG A 190 3.57 10.83 4.26
CA ARG A 190 4.63 11.21 5.21
C ARG A 190 4.90 10.16 6.27
N TYR A 191 4.52 8.91 6.04
CA TYR A 191 4.77 7.84 7.00
C TYR A 191 6.28 7.68 7.24
N PRO A 192 6.74 7.50 8.50
CA PRO A 192 8.17 7.51 8.82
C PRO A 192 9.02 6.58 7.96
N GLU A 193 8.51 5.40 7.64
CA GLU A 193 9.11 4.36 6.82
C GLU A 193 9.34 4.85 5.39
N ASN A 194 8.34 5.53 4.81
CA ASN A 194 8.41 6.10 3.47
C ASN A 194 9.44 7.24 3.44
N ARG A 195 9.55 8.01 4.52
CA ARG A 195 10.56 9.07 4.66
C ARG A 195 11.98 8.54 4.71
N ILE A 196 12.23 7.39 5.35
CA ILE A 196 13.57 6.79 5.41
C ILE A 196 14.05 6.48 3.99
N ILE A 197 13.22 5.81 3.19
CA ILE A 197 13.57 5.39 1.83
C ILE A 197 13.78 6.60 0.92
N LEU A 198 12.89 7.59 1.02
CA LEU A 198 13.05 8.81 0.24
C LEU A 198 14.30 9.59 0.67
N ARG A 199 14.62 9.66 1.96
CA ARG A 199 15.79 10.40 2.44
C ARG A 199 17.10 9.78 1.96
N ASP A 200 17.19 8.46 1.95
CA ASP A 200 18.43 7.76 1.59
C ASP A 200 18.69 7.82 0.07
N LYS A 201 17.64 7.86 -0.76
CA LYS A 201 17.75 7.93 -2.23
C LYS A 201 17.68 9.33 -2.85
N PHE A 202 16.83 10.21 -2.30
CA PHE A 202 16.53 11.51 -2.89
C PHE A 202 17.30 12.60 -2.17
N ASP A 203 18.56 12.80 -2.56
CA ASP A 203 19.34 13.95 -2.10
C ASP A 203 18.67 15.24 -2.57
N SER A 204 18.28 16.08 -1.62
CA SER A 204 17.58 17.34 -1.87
C SER A 204 16.29 17.17 -2.70
N GLY A 205 15.63 16.01 -2.59
CA GLY A 205 14.39 15.72 -3.29
C GLY A 205 14.55 15.24 -4.74
N ALA A 206 15.78 15.03 -5.21
CA ALA A 206 16.07 14.49 -6.54
C ALA A 206 16.84 13.16 -6.44
N TYR A 207 16.43 12.18 -7.24
CA TYR A 207 17.11 10.91 -7.38
C TYR A 207 17.60 10.77 -8.82
N GLN A 208 18.92 10.69 -8.99
CA GLN A 208 19.55 10.42 -10.29
C GLN A 208 19.76 8.93 -10.47
N ARG A 209 19.07 8.36 -11.45
CA ARG A 209 19.10 6.93 -11.75
C ARG A 209 19.70 6.70 -13.12
N LYS A 210 20.64 5.76 -13.21
CA LYS A 210 21.18 5.28 -14.48
C LYS A 210 20.28 4.16 -15.01
N ARG A 211 19.72 4.37 -16.20
CA ARG A 211 18.88 3.39 -16.90
C ARG A 211 19.72 2.28 -17.52
N ALA A 212 19.04 1.21 -17.96
CA ALA A 212 19.68 0.07 -18.62
C ALA A 212 20.42 0.46 -19.92
N ASP A 213 19.93 1.48 -20.63
CA ASP A 213 20.57 2.06 -21.82
C ASP A 213 21.76 2.99 -21.49
N GLY A 214 22.08 3.16 -20.21
CA GLY A 214 23.15 4.02 -19.72
C GLY A 214 22.77 5.50 -19.59
N THR A 215 21.57 5.91 -20.01
CA THR A 215 21.10 7.29 -19.84
C THR A 215 20.82 7.59 -18.37
N ILE A 216 21.01 8.86 -17.98
CA ILE A 216 20.72 9.32 -16.62
C ILE A 216 19.35 9.99 -16.62
N SER A 217 18.46 9.51 -15.76
CA SER A 217 17.14 10.08 -15.52
C SER A 217 17.05 10.68 -14.13
N SER A 218 16.54 11.90 -14.03
CA SER A 218 16.19 12.52 -12.75
C SER A 218 14.74 12.23 -12.38
N LEU A 219 14.53 11.70 -11.18
CA LEU A 219 13.24 11.49 -10.55
C LEU A 219 13.10 12.46 -9.38
N TYR A 220 11.92 13.07 -9.22
CA TYR A 220 11.66 14.02 -8.14
C TYR A 220 10.76 13.42 -7.08
N SER A 221 11.11 13.58 -5.81
CA SER A 221 10.22 13.25 -4.70
C SER A 221 9.24 14.39 -4.49
N LEU A 222 7.94 14.12 -4.60
CA LEU A 222 6.87 15.07 -4.30
C LEU A 222 6.10 14.58 -3.07
N HIS A 223 5.61 15.52 -2.28
CA HIS A 223 4.75 15.21 -1.16
C HIS A 223 3.31 15.04 -1.61
N ASP A 224 2.58 14.14 -0.95
CA ASP A 224 1.13 14.15 -0.99
C ASP A 224 0.62 15.46 -0.35
N TYR A 225 0.18 16.39 -1.20
CA TYR A 225 -0.21 17.72 -0.79
C TYR A 225 -1.45 17.74 0.12
N PRO A 226 -2.54 17.00 -0.17
CA PRO A 226 -3.63 16.80 0.78
C PRO A 226 -3.16 16.38 2.18
N HIS A 227 -2.32 15.34 2.29
CA HIS A 227 -1.78 14.90 3.57
C HIS A 227 -0.84 15.94 4.21
N PHE A 228 -0.14 16.73 3.39
CA PHE A 228 0.68 17.82 3.87
C PHE A 228 -0.15 18.90 4.58
N ILE A 229 -1.23 19.33 3.92
CA ILE A 229 -2.14 20.35 4.44
C ILE A 229 -2.90 19.84 5.67
N THR A 230 -3.38 18.60 5.67
CA THR A 230 -4.09 18.06 6.85
C THR A 230 -3.20 18.05 8.08
N SER A 231 -1.94 17.60 7.98
CA SER A 231 -1.09 17.62 9.19
C SER A 231 -0.68 19.02 9.63
N ILE A 232 -0.56 20.00 8.72
CA ILE A 232 -0.41 21.41 9.10
C ILE A 232 -1.63 21.86 9.90
N LEU A 233 -2.84 21.59 9.40
CA LEU A 233 -4.07 21.97 10.07
C LEU A 233 -4.22 21.31 11.45
N ASP A 234 -3.81 20.04 11.59
CA ASP A 234 -3.83 19.32 12.87
C ASP A 234 -2.79 19.87 13.86
N GLU A 235 -1.65 20.34 13.36
CA GLU A 235 -0.65 21.03 14.17
C GLU A 235 -1.17 22.40 14.64
N TYR A 236 -1.76 23.20 13.74
CA TYR A 236 -2.43 24.45 14.11
C TYR A 236 -3.54 24.24 15.14
N ARG A 237 -4.37 23.20 14.99
CA ARG A 237 -5.41 22.85 15.96
C ARG A 237 -4.81 22.54 17.33
N ARG A 238 -3.73 21.77 17.39
CA ARG A 238 -3.02 21.49 18.65
C ARG A 238 -2.52 22.79 19.30
N TYR A 239 -1.83 23.65 18.55
CA TYR A 239 -1.35 24.93 19.08
C TYR A 239 -2.48 25.85 19.56
N TRP A 240 -3.60 25.90 18.84
CA TRP A 240 -4.73 26.73 19.23
C TRP A 240 -5.36 26.25 20.55
N VAL A 241 -5.50 24.93 20.72
CA VAL A 241 -5.92 24.32 21.99
C VAL A 241 -4.93 24.64 23.12
N TYR A 242 -3.62 24.59 22.88
CA TYR A 242 -2.62 24.96 23.89
C TYR A 242 -2.68 26.43 24.28
N ALA A 243 -2.79 27.34 23.31
CA ALA A 243 -2.87 28.78 23.58
C ALA A 243 -4.15 29.16 24.36
N ASP A 244 -5.25 28.47 24.08
CA ASP A 244 -6.51 28.66 24.80
C ASP A 244 -6.48 28.04 26.20
N LEU A 245 -5.84 26.88 26.36
CA LEU A 245 -5.60 26.24 27.65
C LEU A 245 -4.70 27.10 28.54
N GLU A 246 -3.59 27.64 28.02
CA GLU A 246 -2.71 28.55 28.78
C GLU A 246 -3.43 29.83 29.20
N ARG A 247 -4.28 30.39 28.33
CA ARG A 247 -5.13 31.54 28.70
C ARG A 247 -6.12 31.19 29.80
N THR A 248 -6.80 30.05 29.69
CA THR A 248 -7.84 29.63 30.63
C THR A 248 -7.25 29.25 31.98
N VAL A 249 -6.18 28.43 31.99
CA VAL A 249 -5.45 28.04 33.20
C VAL A 249 -4.77 29.25 33.83
N GLY A 250 -4.15 30.13 33.02
CA GLY A 250 -3.55 31.36 33.51
C GLY A 250 -4.55 32.32 34.14
N ALA A 251 -5.77 32.43 33.58
CA ALA A 251 -6.85 33.22 34.18
C ALA A 251 -7.37 32.59 35.48
N ALA A 252 -7.56 31.27 35.51
CA ALA A 252 -8.00 30.55 36.71
C ALA A 252 -6.98 30.65 37.86
N LEU A 253 -5.68 30.52 37.57
CA LEU A 253 -4.62 30.68 38.57
C LEU A 253 -4.56 32.10 39.13
N LYS A 254 -4.78 33.14 38.29
CA LYS A 254 -4.88 34.53 38.76
C LYS A 254 -6.09 34.73 39.68
N LEU A 255 -7.24 34.14 39.35
CA LEU A 255 -8.43 34.21 40.19
C LEU A 255 -8.25 33.50 41.54
N LEU A 256 -7.58 32.33 41.55
CA LEU A 256 -7.23 31.62 42.78
C LEU A 256 -6.28 32.45 43.65
N ALA A 257 -5.21 33.01 43.08
CA ALA A 257 -4.28 33.87 43.80
C ALA A 257 -4.95 35.12 44.41
N VAL A 258 -5.90 35.72 43.69
CA VAL A 258 -6.71 36.83 44.23
C VAL A 258 -7.58 36.33 45.39
N SER A 259 -8.25 35.18 45.26
CA SER A 259 -9.11 34.65 46.33
C SER A 259 -8.36 34.35 47.64
N GLU A 260 -7.12 33.86 47.57
CA GLU A 260 -6.27 33.60 48.74
C GLU A 260 -5.85 34.91 49.45
N GLN A 261 -5.60 35.99 48.70
CA GLN A 261 -5.30 37.31 49.29
C GLN A 261 -6.48 37.89 50.07
N TYR A 262 -7.72 37.56 49.70
CA TYR A 262 -8.93 38.02 50.40
C TYR A 262 -9.34 37.10 51.56
N SER A 263 -8.95 35.83 51.53
CA SER A 263 -9.22 34.88 52.63
C SER A 263 -8.37 35.11 53.88
N GLY A 264 -7.24 35.84 53.77
CA GLY A 264 -6.32 36.11 54.88
C GLY A 264 -6.60 37.39 55.67
N ARG A 265 -7.57 38.22 55.27
CA ARG A 265 -8.04 39.33 56.11
C ARG A 265 -9.12 38.82 57.03
N GLU A 266 -8.71 38.19 58.12
CA GLU A 266 -9.59 38.06 59.28
C GLU A 266 -10.05 39.47 59.66
N PHE A 267 -11.37 39.62 59.70
CA PHE A 267 -12.06 40.83 60.10
C PHE A 267 -11.66 41.12 61.55
N GLU A 268 -10.65 41.97 61.75
CA GLU A 268 -10.41 42.58 63.07
C GLU A 268 -11.64 43.43 63.38
N GLY A 269 -12.60 42.80 64.05
CA GLY A 269 -13.84 43.40 64.50
C GLY A 269 -13.51 44.57 65.41
N GLY A 270 -13.70 45.78 64.88
CA GLY A 270 -13.61 47.02 65.62
C GLY A 270 -14.57 47.00 66.81
N ASN A 271 -13.99 46.93 68.00
CA ASN A 271 -14.69 47.06 69.27
C ASN A 271 -14.93 48.56 69.52
N SER A 272 -16.07 49.10 69.09
CA SER A 272 -16.49 50.46 69.48
C SER A 272 -17.27 50.40 70.78
N LYS A 273 -16.73 51.08 71.79
CA LYS A 273 -17.38 51.45 73.05
C LYS A 273 -18.24 52.69 72.87
#